data_AF-A0A7C2WQL9-F1
#
_entry.id   AF-A0A7C2WQL9-F1
#
_cell.length_a   1.000
_cell.length_b   1.000
_cell.length_c   1.000
_cell.angle_alpha   90.00
_cell.angle_beta   90.00
_cell.angle_gamma   90.00
#
_symmetry.space_group_name_H-M   'P 1'
#
loop_
_entity.id
_entity.type
_entity.pdbx_description
1 polymer ?
#
loop_
_entity_poly.entity_id
_entity_poly.type
_entity_poly.pdbx_seq_one_letter_code
_entity_poly.pdbx_strand_id
1 'polypeptide(L)' 'GTCAAEHKVGDEFPIGDKTPPNMCSWAFYALFPFASVLQFGGSFPWENDLDRTTVACPDPANPVVFELKRVRK' A
#
# COMPACT_ATOMS: atom_id res chain seq x y z
N GLY A 1 15.51 -7.06 -3.25
CA GLY A 1 15.86 -6.89 -1.83
C GLY A 1 15.26 -8.03 -1.03
N THR A 2 15.72 -8.23 0.20
CA THR A 2 15.12 -9.21 1.13
C THR A 2 14.20 -8.47 2.09
N CYS A 3 12.89 -8.70 1.98
CA CYS A 3 11.94 -8.21 2.97
C CYS A 3 12.00 -9.10 4.21
N ALA A 4 12.23 -8.54 5.40
CA ALA A 4 12.24 -9.31 6.65
C ALA A 4 10.86 -9.91 7.01
N ALA A 5 9.78 -9.34 6.47
CA ALA A 5 8.43 -9.86 6.58
C ALA A 5 8.02 -10.72 5.36
N GLU A 6 8.98 -11.07 4.50
CA GLU A 6 8.82 -12.00 3.37
C GLU A 6 7.80 -11.59 2.29
N HIS A 7 7.45 -10.29 2.25
CA HIS A 7 6.60 -9.73 1.20
C HIS A 7 7.28 -9.79 -0.17
N LYS A 8 6.53 -10.19 -1.19
CA LYS A 8 6.97 -10.36 -2.58
C LYS A 8 5.93 -9.85 -3.58
N VAL A 9 6.37 -9.66 -4.82
CA VAL A 9 5.48 -9.32 -5.94
C VAL A 9 4.42 -10.42 -6.09
N GLY A 10 3.16 -9.99 -6.17
CA GLY A 10 2.00 -10.88 -6.23
C GLY A 10 1.29 -11.10 -4.89
N ASP A 11 1.86 -10.67 -3.76
CA ASP A 11 1.12 -10.62 -2.50
C ASP A 11 0.05 -9.51 -2.57
N GLU A 12 -1.18 -9.84 -2.19
CA GLU A 12 -2.32 -8.91 -2.21
C GLU A 12 -2.93 -8.78 -0.81
N PHE A 13 -3.18 -7.54 -0.39
CA PHE A 13 -3.74 -7.23 0.93
C PHE A 13 -5.01 -6.38 0.78
N PRO A 14 -6.21 -6.95 1.05
CA PRO A 14 -7.44 -6.17 1.01
C PRO A 14 -7.49 -5.22 2.22
N ILE A 15 -7.36 -3.92 1.96
CA ILE A 15 -7.44 -2.88 2.99
C ILE A 15 -8.90 -2.42 3.14
N GLY A 16 -9.38 -2.42 4.39
CA GLY A 16 -10.67 -1.86 4.79
C GLY A 16 -10.57 -1.31 6.21
N ASP A 17 -11.61 -1.49 7.03
CA ASP A 17 -11.65 -0.93 8.39
C ASP A 17 -10.70 -1.61 9.39
N LYS A 18 -10.11 -2.75 9.01
CA LYS A 18 -9.19 -3.53 9.85
C LYS A 18 -7.87 -3.74 9.12
N THR A 19 -6.80 -3.88 9.91
CA THR A 19 -5.50 -4.26 9.39
C THR A 19 -5.60 -5.61 8.68
N PRO A 20 -5.12 -5.73 7.43
CA PRO A 20 -5.13 -6.99 6.71
C PRO A 20 -4.29 -8.04 7.44
N PRO A 21 -4.74 -9.31 7.50
CA PRO A 21 -3.95 -10.38 8.10
C PRO A 21 -2.64 -10.57 7.32
N ASN A 22 -1.57 -10.96 8.03
CA ASN A 22 -0.25 -11.24 7.47
C ASN A 22 0.45 -10.06 6.78
N MET A 23 -0.10 -8.85 6.86
CA MET A 23 0.57 -7.65 6.40
C MET A 23 1.57 -7.17 7.46
N CYS A 24 2.76 -6.74 7.04
CA CYS A 24 3.72 -6.14 7.95
C CYS A 24 3.17 -4.82 8.52
N SER A 25 3.14 -4.67 9.84
CA SER A 25 2.61 -3.48 10.50
C SER A 25 3.33 -2.18 10.09
N TRP A 26 4.64 -2.25 9.82
CA TRP A 26 5.41 -1.08 9.35
C TRP A 26 5.05 -0.68 7.93
N ALA A 27 4.85 -1.65 7.04
CA ALA A 27 4.36 -1.38 5.70
C ALA A 27 2.94 -0.80 5.77
N PHE A 28 2.05 -1.40 6.56
CA PHE A 28 0.69 -0.90 6.73
C PHE A 28 0.66 0.53 7.27
N TYR A 29 1.49 0.86 8.27
CA TYR A 29 1.60 2.21 8.81
C TYR A 29 1.97 3.25 7.73
N ALA A 30 2.94 2.93 6.86
CA ALA A 30 3.34 3.82 5.77
C ALA A 30 2.29 3.93 4.65
N LEU A 31 1.55 2.85 4.39
CA LEU A 31 0.55 2.76 3.33
C LEU A 31 -0.80 3.39 3.74
N PHE A 32 -1.13 3.34 5.03
CA PHE A 32 -2.46 3.68 5.54
C PHE A 32 -2.94 5.10 5.19
N PRO A 33 -2.12 6.16 5.25
CA PRO A 33 -2.55 7.50 4.83
C PRO A 33 -2.96 7.54 3.35
N PHE A 34 -2.20 6.87 2.48
CA PHE A 34 -2.48 6.83 1.04
C PHE A 34 -3.70 5.96 0.72
N ALA A 35 -3.79 4.82 1.39
CA ALA A 35 -4.95 3.93 1.28
C ALA A 35 -6.23 4.66 1.74
N SER A 36 -6.16 5.46 2.80
CA SER A 36 -7.29 6.26 3.29
C SER A 36 -7.74 7.32 2.28
N VAL A 37 -6.80 8.03 1.65
CA VAL A 37 -7.13 9.00 0.58
C VAL A 37 -7.89 8.30 -0.55
N LEU A 38 -7.40 7.16 -1.02
CA LEU A 38 -8.08 6.39 -2.05
C LEU A 38 -9.42 5.82 -1.56
N GLN A 39 -9.51 5.29 -0.35
CA GLN A 39 -10.72 4.70 0.21
C GLN A 39 -11.88 5.72 0.29
N PHE A 40 -11.59 6.98 0.63
CA PHE A 40 -12.61 8.02 0.81
C PHE A 40 -12.79 8.94 -0.42
N GLY A 41 -12.39 8.49 -1.61
CA GLY A 41 -12.69 9.19 -2.87
C GLY A 41 -11.66 10.24 -3.30
N GLY A 42 -10.58 10.44 -2.54
CA GLY A 42 -9.48 11.32 -2.94
C GLY A 42 -8.58 10.72 -4.03
N SER A 43 -7.65 11.52 -4.54
CA SER A 43 -6.67 11.13 -5.54
C SER A 43 -5.39 11.96 -5.40
N PHE A 44 -4.32 11.54 -6.06
CA PHE A 44 -3.04 12.22 -6.00
C PHE A 44 -2.76 12.99 -7.29
N PRO A 45 -2.42 14.29 -7.24
CA PRO A 45 -2.31 15.14 -8.43
C PRO A 45 -1.11 14.80 -9.33
N TRP A 46 -0.17 13.98 -8.85
CA TRP A 46 1.00 13.51 -9.59
C TRP A 46 0.79 12.14 -10.25
N GLU A 47 -0.32 11.45 -9.97
CA GLU A 47 -0.63 10.14 -10.56
C GLU A 47 -1.41 10.28 -11.87
N ASN A 48 -1.05 9.49 -12.89
CA ASN A 48 -1.81 9.45 -14.14
C ASN A 48 -3.14 8.70 -13.99
N ASP A 49 -3.20 7.76 -13.06
CA ASP A 49 -4.39 6.97 -12.72
C ASP A 49 -4.88 7.38 -11.33
N LEU A 50 -6.06 8.02 -11.27
CA LEU A 50 -6.63 8.55 -10.03
C LEU A 50 -7.05 7.47 -9.03
N ASP A 51 -7.12 6.20 -9.45
CA ASP A 51 -7.46 5.06 -8.61
C ASP A 51 -6.22 4.31 -8.11
N ARG A 52 -5.00 4.79 -8.38
CA ARG A 52 -3.76 4.12 -8.00
C ARG A 52 -2.73 5.08 -7.41
N THR A 53 -1.89 4.55 -6.53
CA THR A 53 -0.58 5.14 -6.23
C THR A 53 0.44 4.08 -5.85
N THR A 54 1.73 4.43 -5.86
CA THR A 54 2.80 3.56 -5.37
C THR A 54 3.45 4.14 -4.13
N VAL A 55 3.70 3.30 -3.12
CA VAL A 55 4.28 3.72 -1.84
C VAL A 55 5.32 2.71 -1.41
N ALA A 56 6.47 3.20 -0.96
CA ALA A 56 7.55 2.35 -0.46
C ALA A 56 7.38 2.02 1.03
N CYS A 57 7.77 0.80 1.40
CA CYS A 57 8.03 0.39 2.78
C CYS A 57 9.01 1.37 3.44
N PRO A 58 8.86 1.70 4.75
CA PRO A 58 9.75 2.62 5.45
C PRO A 58 11.15 2.03 5.75
N ASP A 59 11.51 0.88 5.19
CA ASP A 59 12.85 0.30 5.26
C ASP A 59 13.75 0.92 4.17
N PRO A 60 14.70 1.80 4.54
CA PRO A 60 15.58 2.44 3.56
C PRO A 60 16.64 1.48 2.98
N ALA A 61 16.94 0.35 3.65
CA ALA A 61 17.94 -0.60 3.19
C ALA A 61 17.36 -1.55 2.12
N ASN A 62 16.10 -1.94 2.25
CA ASN A 62 15.41 -2.83 1.30
C ASN A 62 13.94 -2.40 1.09
N PRO A 63 13.70 -1.28 0.38
CA PRO A 63 12.35 -0.79 0.16
C PRO A 63 11.56 -1.75 -0.73
N VAL A 64 10.53 -2.38 -0.18
CA VAL A 64 9.45 -3.02 -0.95
C VAL A 64 8.49 -1.93 -1.38
N VAL A 65 8.23 -1.83 -2.69
CA VAL A 65 7.26 -0.88 -3.24
C VAL A 65 5.92 -1.58 -3.43
N PHE A 66 4.88 -1.03 -2.83
CA PHE A 66 3.51 -1.52 -2.95
C PHE A 66 2.72 -0.64 -3.91
N GLU A 67 1.93 -1.26 -4.77
CA GLU A 67 0.87 -0.58 -5.52
C GLU A 67 -0.41 -0.59 -4.67
N LEU A 68 -0.98 0.59 -4.43
CA LEU A 68 -2.30 0.73 -3.85
C LEU A 68 -3.29 1.01 -4.97
N LYS A 69 -4.36 0.24 -5.03
CA LYS A 69 -5.41 0.38 -6.04
C LYS A 69 -6.79 0.40 -5.39
N ARG A 70 -7.60 1.41 -5.72
CA ARG A 70 -9.02 1.45 -5.35
C ARG A 70 -9.78 0.40 -6.13
N VAL A 71 -10.54 -0.44 -5.43
CA VAL A 71 -11.50 -1.36 -6.03
C VAL A 71 -12.87 -0.69 -6.08
N ARG A 72 -13.43 -0.50 -7.28
CA ARG A 72 -14.79 0.00 -7.48
C ARG A 72 -15.77 -1.18 -7.62
N LYS A 73 -16.96 -1.07 -7.03
CA LYS A 73 -18.06 -2.00 -7.26
C LYS A 73 -18.84 -1.64 -8.51
#